data_AF-A0A1G3E9M8-F1
#
_entry.id   AF-A0A1G3E9M8-F1
#
_cell.length_a   1.000
_cell.length_b   1.000
_cell.length_c   1.000
_cell.angle_alpha   90.00
_cell.angle_beta   90.00
_cell.angle_gamma   90.00
#
_symmetry.space_group_name_H-M   'P 1'
#
loop_
_entity.id
_entity.type
_entity.pdbx_description
1 polymer ?
#
loop_
_entity_poly.entity_id
_entity_poly.type
_entity_poly.pdbx_seq_one_letter_code
_entity_poly.pdbx_strand_id
1 'polypeptide(L)'
;MTIHRISIEGNTCEFQQEDQDTVLRAALRAGVGFPYECNSGGCGSCKFDLIEGAIENLWPEAPGLTERDRRKNYLLACQCRATSDLHIKMRPAQEYVPPITPQRRKATFIGAVDLTHDIREFRFGTEGEADFLPGQYATLTIPGIASPRAYSMSNLANVQGEWHFQIRRVPSGKATERLFHKLAMGDEVEIDGPYGLAWLREDNPRDIACVAGGSGLAPMISIARGASAAGLLKTRNLHFFYGA
;
A
#
# COMPACT_ATOMS: atom_id res chain seq x y z
N MET A 1 -11.40 -10.19 19.67
CA MET A 1 -10.78 -9.05 18.94
C MET A 1 -11.00 -7.83 19.80
N THR A 2 -9.93 -7.16 20.16
CA THR A 2 -10.00 -5.87 20.84
C THR A 2 -10.20 -4.80 19.78
N ILE A 3 -11.12 -3.88 20.05
CA ILE A 3 -11.38 -2.74 19.19
C ILE A 3 -11.11 -1.51 20.03
N HIS A 4 -10.30 -0.60 19.50
CA HIS A 4 -9.96 0.66 20.14
C HIS A 4 -10.53 1.83 19.36
N ARG A 5 -11.15 2.77 20.06
CA ARG A 5 -11.68 4.00 19.48
C ARG A 5 -10.56 5.03 19.32
N ILE A 6 -10.49 5.66 18.16
CA ILE A 6 -9.51 6.70 17.85
C ILE A 6 -10.27 7.97 17.49
N SER A 7 -10.06 9.01 18.29
CA SER A 7 -10.61 10.35 18.08
C SER A 7 -9.53 11.33 17.63
N ILE A 8 -9.90 12.32 16.83
CA ILE A 8 -8.97 13.31 16.27
C ILE A 8 -9.24 14.67 16.93
N GLU A 9 -8.20 15.29 17.48
CA GLU A 9 -8.28 16.59 18.14
C GLU A 9 -8.81 17.69 17.22
N GLY A 10 -9.76 18.46 17.73
CA GLY A 10 -10.43 19.53 16.98
C GLY A 10 -11.32 19.05 15.81
N ASN A 11 -11.68 17.77 15.76
CA ASN A 11 -12.56 17.20 14.73
C ASN A 11 -13.60 16.25 15.36
N THR A 12 -14.79 16.14 14.75
CA THR A 12 -15.82 15.18 15.17
C THR A 12 -15.63 13.78 14.57
N CYS A 13 -14.62 13.60 13.72
CA CYS A 13 -14.29 12.33 13.09
C CYS A 13 -13.68 11.36 14.10
N GLU A 14 -14.29 10.19 14.22
CA GLU A 14 -13.78 9.05 14.99
C GLU A 14 -13.73 7.81 14.10
N PHE A 15 -12.80 6.92 14.38
CA PHE A 15 -12.69 5.62 13.72
C PHE A 15 -12.26 4.54 14.70
N GLN A 16 -12.42 3.27 14.30
CA GLN A 16 -12.10 2.11 15.12
C GLN A 16 -10.90 1.38 14.54
N GLN A 17 -9.98 0.94 15.40
CA GLN A 17 -8.86 0.08 15.02
C GLN A 17 -9.06 -1.31 15.61
N GLU A 18 -9.06 -2.32 14.73
CA GLU A 18 -8.97 -3.73 15.09
C GLU A 18 -7.51 -4.15 15.34
N ASP A 19 -7.30 -5.20 16.13
CA ASP A 19 -5.97 -5.70 16.54
C ASP A 19 -4.94 -5.87 15.38
N GLN A 20 -5.40 -6.18 14.17
CA GLN A 20 -4.51 -6.43 13.03
C GLN A 20 -4.16 -5.16 12.23
N ASP A 21 -4.85 -4.04 12.46
CA ASP A 21 -4.59 -2.79 11.78
C ASP A 21 -3.55 -1.94 12.52
N THR A 22 -2.94 -1.03 11.76
CA THR A 22 -2.24 0.13 12.32
C THR A 22 -3.20 1.31 12.35
N VAL A 23 -2.88 2.35 13.11
CA VAL A 23 -3.68 3.58 13.17
C VAL A 23 -3.97 4.12 11.76
N LEU A 24 -2.99 4.08 10.85
CA LEU A 24 -3.20 4.50 9.46
C LEU A 24 -4.21 3.62 8.72
N ARG A 25 -4.04 2.30 8.79
CA ARG A 25 -4.89 1.37 8.02
C ARG A 25 -6.33 1.41 8.51
N ALA A 26 -6.53 1.49 9.83
CA ALA A 26 -7.84 1.69 10.43
C ALA A 26 -8.50 3.00 9.95
N ALA A 27 -7.76 4.10 9.93
CA ALA A 27 -8.26 5.39 9.44
C ALA A 27 -8.72 5.29 7.97
N LEU A 28 -7.86 4.78 7.09
CA LEU A 28 -8.17 4.65 5.66
C LEU A 28 -9.34 3.68 5.41
N ARG A 29 -9.43 2.59 6.17
CA ARG A 29 -10.54 1.62 6.10
C ARG A 29 -11.87 2.24 6.55
N ALA A 30 -11.83 3.20 7.47
CA ALA A 30 -12.98 4.00 7.88
C ALA A 30 -13.29 5.19 6.95
N GLY A 31 -12.55 5.34 5.84
CA GLY A 31 -12.73 6.46 4.90
C GLY A 31 -12.16 7.80 5.41
N VAL A 32 -11.33 7.78 6.46
CA VAL A 32 -10.68 8.97 7.00
C VAL A 32 -9.46 9.31 6.15
N GLY A 33 -9.42 10.54 5.63
CA GLY A 33 -8.30 11.04 4.83
C GLY A 33 -7.04 11.33 5.64
N PHE A 34 -6.33 10.27 6.06
CA PHE A 34 -5.08 10.36 6.82
C PHE A 34 -3.88 10.57 5.87
N PRO A 35 -3.04 11.61 6.04
CA PRO A 35 -1.85 11.81 5.19
C PRO A 35 -0.92 10.58 5.15
N TYR A 36 -0.58 10.07 3.96
CA TYR A 36 0.36 8.94 3.82
C TYR A 36 0.87 8.76 2.39
N GLU A 37 1.93 7.96 2.24
CA GLU A 37 2.40 7.52 0.92
C GLU A 37 2.81 6.04 0.91
N CYS A 38 3.76 5.64 1.77
CA CYS A 38 4.39 4.31 1.65
C CYS A 38 3.74 3.18 2.47
N ASN A 39 3.02 3.49 3.55
CA ASN A 39 2.48 2.52 4.53
C ASN A 39 3.54 1.51 5.06
N SER A 40 4.82 1.90 5.12
CA SER A 40 5.95 1.01 5.44
C SER A 40 7.02 1.65 6.32
N GLY A 41 6.75 2.84 6.88
CA GLY A 41 7.65 3.53 7.80
C GLY A 41 8.77 4.35 7.14
N GLY A 42 8.85 4.39 5.81
CA GLY A 42 9.93 5.05 5.08
C GLY A 42 9.74 6.54 4.76
N CYS A 43 8.54 6.96 4.35
CA CYS A 43 8.31 8.30 3.79
C CYS A 43 8.17 9.43 4.83
N GLY A 44 7.70 9.11 6.05
CA GLY A 44 7.40 10.11 7.07
C GLY A 44 6.13 10.93 6.87
N SER A 45 5.32 10.70 5.82
CA SER A 45 4.12 11.51 5.55
C SER A 45 2.98 11.30 6.55
N CYS A 46 2.89 10.11 7.17
CA CYS A 46 1.83 9.76 8.13
C CYS A 46 2.15 10.12 9.59
N LYS A 47 2.78 11.28 9.81
CA LYS A 47 3.09 11.75 11.16
C LYS A 47 1.83 12.18 11.92
N PHE A 48 1.80 11.90 13.20
CA PHE A 48 0.77 12.40 14.12
C PHE A 48 1.31 12.57 15.54
N ASP A 49 0.63 13.36 16.36
CA ASP A 49 0.90 13.46 17.79
C ASP A 49 -0.10 12.58 18.56
N LEU A 50 0.39 11.84 19.56
CA LEU A 50 -0.46 11.18 20.54
C LEU A 50 -0.75 12.16 21.69
N ILE A 51 -2.03 12.46 21.94
CA ILE A 51 -2.44 13.33 23.06
C ILE A 51 -2.82 12.48 24.27
N GLU A 52 -3.66 11.45 24.08
CA GLU A 52 -4.07 10.52 25.13
C GLU A 52 -4.14 9.08 24.62
N GLY A 53 -3.96 8.12 25.53
CA GLY A 53 -3.99 6.69 25.24
C GLY A 53 -2.61 6.04 25.16
N ALA A 54 -2.58 4.76 24.80
CA ALA A 54 -1.38 3.94 24.72
C ALA A 54 -1.29 3.22 23.37
N ILE A 55 -0.06 3.14 22.84
CA ILE A 55 0.23 2.53 21.56
C ILE A 55 1.39 1.53 21.68
N GLU A 56 1.38 0.53 20.81
CA GLU A 56 2.53 -0.28 20.44
C GLU A 56 3.20 0.36 19.22
N ASN A 57 4.50 0.65 19.32
CA ASN A 57 5.31 1.10 18.18
C ASN A 57 5.98 -0.11 17.51
N LEU A 58 5.48 -0.45 16.33
CA LEU A 58 5.88 -1.65 15.57
C LEU A 58 7.30 -1.54 15.00
N TRP A 59 7.81 -0.31 14.83
CA TRP A 59 9.17 -0.07 14.37
C TRP A 59 9.70 1.29 14.86
N PRO A 60 10.23 1.36 16.10
CA PRO A 60 10.72 2.61 16.68
C PRO A 60 11.79 3.31 15.83
N GLU A 61 12.64 2.52 15.19
CA GLU A 61 13.75 2.97 14.33
C GLU A 61 13.35 3.19 12.87
N ALA A 62 12.04 3.29 12.57
CA ALA A 62 11.57 3.55 11.21
C ALA A 62 12.24 4.81 10.63
N PRO A 63 12.82 4.74 9.41
CA PRO A 63 13.66 5.81 8.86
C PRO A 63 12.88 7.06 8.45
N GLY A 64 11.54 6.98 8.34
CA GLY A 64 10.68 8.11 8.02
C GLY A 64 10.56 9.17 9.13
N LEU A 65 11.14 8.93 10.31
CA LEU A 65 11.25 9.93 11.37
C LEU A 65 12.69 10.42 11.49
N THR A 66 12.88 11.72 11.34
CA THR A 66 14.15 12.38 11.63
C THR A 66 14.37 12.50 13.14
N GLU A 67 15.61 12.73 13.56
CA GLU A 67 15.94 13.01 14.97
C GLU A 67 15.14 14.20 15.52
N ARG A 68 14.89 15.22 14.69
CA ARG A 68 14.04 16.36 15.06
C ARG A 68 12.58 15.95 15.30
N ASP A 69 12.05 15.04 14.49
CA ASP A 69 10.69 14.53 14.67
C ASP A 69 10.56 13.75 15.98
N ARG A 70 11.56 12.92 16.31
CA ARG A 70 11.60 12.13 17.55
C ARG A 70 11.62 13.01 18.78
N ARG A 71 12.40 14.10 18.77
CA ARG A 71 12.42 15.09 19.88
C ARG A 71 11.09 15.80 20.08
N LYS A 72 10.25 15.86 19.05
CA LYS A 72 8.88 16.39 19.13
C LYS A 72 7.85 15.32 19.48
N ASN A 73 8.27 14.08 19.73
CA ASN A 73 7.42 12.93 20.00
C ASN A 73 6.44 12.58 18.87
N TYR A 74 6.78 12.91 17.61
CA TYR A 74 5.99 12.46 16.47
C TYR A 74 6.06 10.94 16.32
N LEU A 75 4.93 10.37 15.95
CA LEU A 75 4.76 8.95 15.63
C LEU A 75 4.37 8.77 14.17
N LEU A 76 4.56 7.57 13.61
CA LEU A 76 4.09 7.21 12.28
C LEU A 76 2.85 6.34 12.38
N ALA A 77 1.71 6.80 11.88
CA ALA A 77 0.45 6.06 11.98
C ALA A 77 0.51 4.68 11.31
N CYS A 78 1.36 4.51 10.27
CA CYS A 78 1.58 3.20 9.65
C CYS A 78 2.43 2.23 10.48
N GLN A 79 3.08 2.69 11.55
CA GLN A 79 3.94 1.89 12.43
C GLN A 79 3.44 1.91 13.89
N CYS A 80 2.21 2.36 14.14
CA CYS A 80 1.61 2.40 15.46
C CYS A 80 0.32 1.58 15.48
N ARG A 81 0.12 0.83 16.55
CA ARG A 81 -1.13 0.13 16.87
C ARG A 81 -1.63 0.60 18.23
N ALA A 82 -2.90 0.96 18.32
CA ALA A 82 -3.55 1.27 19.58
C ALA A 82 -3.58 0.05 20.52
N THR A 83 -3.28 0.25 21.80
CA THR A 83 -3.47 -0.73 22.89
C THR A 83 -4.48 -0.24 23.93
N SER A 84 -5.06 0.94 23.72
CA SER A 84 -6.20 1.54 24.40
C SER A 84 -6.93 2.44 23.41
N ASP A 85 -8.06 3.03 23.83
CA ASP A 85 -8.62 4.16 23.09
C ASP A 85 -7.59 5.29 23.00
N LEU A 86 -7.57 5.99 21.86
CA LEU A 86 -6.63 7.06 21.54
C LEU A 86 -7.33 8.39 21.28
N HIS A 87 -6.65 9.45 21.70
CA HIS A 87 -6.90 10.81 21.23
C HIS A 87 -5.65 11.32 20.55
N ILE A 88 -5.74 11.64 19.26
CA ILE A 88 -4.59 11.96 18.41
C ILE A 88 -4.72 13.33 17.75
N LYS A 89 -3.58 13.95 17.41
CA LYS A 89 -3.53 15.16 16.60
C LYS A 89 -2.98 14.85 15.21
N MET A 90 -3.81 15.05 14.20
CA MET A 90 -3.42 15.11 12.79
C MET A 90 -4.47 15.92 12.03
N ARG A 91 -4.17 16.36 10.80
CA ARG A 91 -5.12 17.08 9.95
C ARG A 91 -5.65 16.17 8.86
N PRO A 92 -6.93 15.73 8.92
CA PRO A 92 -7.50 14.97 7.82
C PRO A 92 -7.69 15.90 6.61
N ALA A 93 -7.55 15.33 5.40
CA ALA A 93 -7.73 16.08 4.16
C ALA A 93 -8.38 15.21 3.07
N GLN A 94 -9.19 15.82 2.21
CA GLN A 94 -10.00 15.11 1.21
C GLN A 94 -9.13 14.37 0.19
N GLU A 95 -7.97 14.93 -0.16
CA GLU A 95 -7.01 14.33 -1.08
C GLU A 95 -6.42 13.00 -0.58
N TYR A 96 -6.56 12.70 0.72
CA TYR A 96 -6.10 11.47 1.35
C TYR A 96 -7.21 10.44 1.57
N VAL A 97 -8.47 10.80 1.32
CA VAL A 97 -9.58 9.84 1.40
C VAL A 97 -9.40 8.82 0.27
N PRO A 98 -9.35 7.50 0.58
CA PRO A 98 -9.14 6.50 -0.45
C PRO A 98 -10.34 6.46 -1.41
N PRO A 99 -10.13 6.49 -2.73
CA PRO A 99 -11.22 6.35 -3.69
C PRO A 99 -11.85 4.95 -3.67
N ILE A 100 -11.05 3.95 -3.30
CA ILE A 100 -11.46 2.57 -3.05
C ILE A 100 -10.95 2.21 -1.66
N THR A 101 -11.87 1.91 -0.75
CA THR A 101 -11.53 1.58 0.63
C THR A 101 -10.72 0.28 0.69
N PRO A 102 -9.56 0.25 1.38
CA PRO A 102 -8.75 -0.96 1.47
C PRO A 102 -9.51 -2.08 2.19
N GLN A 103 -9.32 -3.32 1.75
CA GLN A 103 -9.87 -4.52 2.35
C GLN A 103 -8.80 -5.61 2.44
N ARG A 104 -8.85 -6.40 3.52
CA ARG A 104 -8.04 -7.62 3.63
C ARG A 104 -8.74 -8.74 2.88
N ARG A 105 -7.97 -9.46 2.07
CA ARG A 105 -8.43 -10.60 1.28
C ARG A 105 -7.43 -11.72 1.42
N LYS A 106 -7.96 -12.92 1.58
CA LYS A 106 -7.18 -14.14 1.41
C LYS A 106 -6.92 -14.35 -0.08
N ALA A 107 -5.68 -14.59 -0.45
CA ALA A 107 -5.28 -14.74 -1.84
C ALA A 107 -4.44 -16.01 -2.04
N THR A 108 -4.76 -16.78 -3.07
CA THR A 108 -4.07 -18.01 -3.42
C THR A 108 -3.06 -17.75 -4.52
N PHE A 109 -1.84 -18.29 -4.39
CA PHE A 109 -0.83 -18.21 -5.43
C PHE A 109 -1.22 -19.09 -6.63
N ILE A 110 -1.43 -18.44 -7.79
CA ILE A 110 -1.92 -19.08 -9.02
C ILE A 110 -0.88 -19.14 -10.13
N GLY A 111 0.32 -18.59 -9.91
CA GLY A 111 1.44 -18.77 -10.82
C GLY A 111 2.39 -17.58 -10.84
N ALA A 112 3.52 -17.77 -11.50
CA ALA A 112 4.49 -16.71 -11.71
C ALA A 112 5.25 -16.86 -13.03
N VAL A 113 5.77 -15.75 -13.52
CA VAL A 113 6.61 -15.69 -14.74
C VAL A 113 7.85 -14.85 -14.45
N ASP A 114 9.03 -15.39 -14.74
CA ASP A 114 10.29 -14.64 -14.69
C ASP A 114 10.32 -13.60 -15.82
N LEU A 115 10.52 -12.33 -15.47
CA LEU A 115 10.59 -11.22 -16.43
C LEU A 115 12.04 -10.82 -16.73
N THR A 116 12.91 -10.88 -15.71
CA THR A 116 14.35 -10.63 -15.82
C THR A 116 15.11 -11.63 -14.95
N HIS A 117 16.44 -11.48 -14.87
CA HIS A 117 17.28 -12.26 -13.97
C HIS A 117 16.96 -12.06 -12.47
N ASP A 118 16.29 -10.97 -12.11
CA ASP A 118 15.97 -10.62 -10.72
C ASP A 118 14.54 -10.11 -10.50
N ILE A 119 13.68 -10.03 -11.53
CA ILE A 119 12.27 -9.63 -11.41
C ILE A 119 11.37 -10.76 -11.89
N ARG A 120 10.35 -11.08 -11.08
CA ARG A 120 9.32 -12.07 -11.37
C ARG A 120 7.94 -11.44 -11.16
N GLU A 121 7.01 -11.71 -12.08
CA GLU A 121 5.60 -11.39 -11.90
C GLU A 121 4.93 -12.53 -11.15
N PHE A 122 4.49 -12.27 -9.93
CA PHE A 122 3.69 -13.19 -9.12
C PHE A 122 2.21 -12.88 -9.30
N ARG A 123 1.39 -13.92 -9.43
CA ARG A 123 -0.06 -13.82 -9.61
C ARG A 123 -0.77 -14.49 -8.46
N PHE A 124 -1.77 -13.80 -7.91
CA PHE A 124 -2.62 -14.30 -6.85
C PHE A 124 -4.09 -14.14 -7.24
N GLY A 125 -4.92 -15.11 -6.87
CA GLY A 125 -6.38 -15.06 -7.02
C GLY A 125 -7.04 -14.81 -5.68
N THR A 126 -8.01 -13.91 -5.62
CA THR A 126 -8.89 -13.69 -4.46
C THR A 126 -10.32 -14.14 -4.78
N GLU A 127 -11.12 -14.40 -3.75
CA GLU A 127 -12.57 -14.43 -3.93
C GLU A 127 -13.09 -13.01 -4.23
N GLY A 128 -13.95 -12.90 -5.24
CA GLY A 128 -14.46 -11.61 -5.70
C GLY A 128 -13.49 -10.84 -6.59
N GLU A 129 -13.93 -9.66 -7.03
CA GLU A 129 -13.17 -8.83 -7.97
C GLU A 129 -11.93 -8.18 -7.33
N ALA A 130 -10.90 -7.99 -8.16
CA ALA A 130 -9.75 -7.18 -7.79
C ALA A 130 -10.06 -5.72 -8.18
N ASP A 131 -10.35 -4.88 -7.19
CA ASP A 131 -10.67 -3.47 -7.41
C ASP A 131 -9.55 -2.56 -6.90
N PHE A 132 -9.00 -1.75 -7.81
CA PHE A 132 -7.93 -0.79 -7.57
C PHE A 132 -7.72 0.15 -8.77
N LEU A 133 -7.10 1.31 -8.53
CA LEU A 133 -6.75 2.25 -9.58
C LEU A 133 -5.32 2.01 -10.10
N PRO A 134 -5.08 2.20 -11.42
CA PRO A 134 -3.76 1.98 -12.01
C PRO A 134 -2.66 2.83 -11.37
N GLY A 135 -1.66 2.17 -10.78
CA GLY A 135 -0.56 2.80 -10.03
C GLY A 135 -0.60 2.59 -8.51
N GLN A 136 -1.74 2.15 -7.96
CA GLN A 136 -1.85 1.79 -6.55
C GLN A 136 -1.03 0.54 -6.18
N TYR A 137 -0.90 0.29 -4.88
CA TYR A 137 -0.22 -0.86 -4.32
C TYR A 137 -1.07 -1.56 -3.27
N ALA A 138 -0.68 -2.78 -2.90
CA ALA A 138 -1.24 -3.51 -1.77
C ALA A 138 -0.11 -3.98 -0.86
N THR A 139 -0.44 -4.34 0.38
CA THR A 139 0.51 -5.03 1.26
C THR A 139 0.25 -6.52 1.26
N LEU A 140 1.32 -7.31 1.15
CA LEU A 140 1.27 -8.77 1.23
C LEU A 140 1.78 -9.23 2.59
N THR A 141 0.93 -9.92 3.34
CA THR A 141 1.32 -10.68 4.53
C THR A 141 1.68 -12.09 4.09
N ILE A 142 2.97 -12.42 4.16
CA ILE A 142 3.51 -13.70 3.71
C ILE A 142 3.73 -14.60 4.93
N PRO A 143 3.21 -15.84 4.95
CA PRO A 143 3.41 -16.75 6.07
C PRO A 143 4.88 -16.92 6.48
N GLY A 144 5.16 -16.76 7.78
CA GLY A 144 6.51 -16.83 8.34
C GLY A 144 7.35 -15.56 8.16
N ILE A 145 6.81 -14.49 7.58
CA ILE A 145 7.45 -13.18 7.48
C ILE A 145 6.79 -12.23 8.49
N ALA A 146 7.59 -11.67 9.39
CA ALA A 146 7.10 -10.93 10.55
C ALA A 146 6.26 -9.68 10.20
N SER A 147 6.53 -9.05 9.06
CA SER A 147 5.86 -7.81 8.67
C SER A 147 5.39 -7.84 7.21
N PRO A 148 4.24 -7.23 6.89
CA PRO A 148 3.78 -7.12 5.51
C PRO A 148 4.76 -6.35 4.61
N ARG A 149 4.67 -6.56 3.29
CA ARG A 149 5.46 -5.81 2.30
C ARG A 149 4.56 -5.16 1.27
N ALA A 150 4.79 -3.88 1.00
CA ALA A 150 4.09 -3.15 -0.05
C ALA A 150 4.63 -3.53 -1.42
N TYR A 151 3.73 -3.92 -2.34
CA TYR A 151 4.04 -4.18 -3.74
C TYR A 151 2.96 -3.54 -4.62
N SER A 152 3.38 -2.78 -5.63
CA SER A 152 2.47 -2.18 -6.61
C SER A 152 1.86 -3.23 -7.52
N MET A 153 0.58 -3.07 -7.84
CA MET A 153 -0.07 -3.91 -8.84
C MET A 153 0.50 -3.60 -10.22
N SER A 154 0.75 -4.63 -11.03
CA SER A 154 1.18 -4.50 -12.43
C SER A 154 0.03 -4.65 -13.43
N ASN A 155 -1.09 -5.25 -13.02
CA ASN A 155 -2.28 -5.44 -13.83
C ASN A 155 -3.31 -4.31 -13.63
N LEU A 156 -4.53 -4.53 -14.13
CA LEU A 156 -5.69 -3.66 -13.95
C LEU A 156 -6.73 -4.34 -13.06
N ALA A 157 -7.65 -3.55 -12.49
CA ALA A 157 -8.84 -4.08 -11.86
C ALA A 157 -9.59 -5.03 -12.79
N ASN A 158 -10.11 -6.12 -12.23
CA ASN A 158 -10.71 -7.19 -13.01
C ASN A 158 -11.69 -8.04 -12.18
N VAL A 159 -12.72 -8.56 -12.87
CA VAL A 159 -13.78 -9.37 -12.24
C VAL A 159 -13.31 -10.77 -11.85
N GLN A 160 -12.16 -11.22 -12.38
CA GLN A 160 -11.57 -12.53 -12.09
C GLN A 160 -10.90 -12.60 -10.72
N GLY A 161 -10.68 -11.47 -10.04
CA GLY A 161 -10.01 -11.45 -8.75
C GLY A 161 -8.49 -11.66 -8.83
N GLU A 162 -7.87 -11.36 -9.97
CA GLU A 162 -6.44 -11.55 -10.15
C GLU A 162 -5.63 -10.31 -9.73
N TRP A 163 -4.56 -10.56 -8.96
CA TRP A 163 -3.62 -9.56 -8.48
C TRP A 163 -2.21 -9.91 -8.95
N HIS A 164 -1.59 -9.05 -9.75
CA HIS A 164 -0.26 -9.29 -10.31
C HIS A 164 0.74 -8.31 -9.71
N PHE A 165 1.89 -8.83 -9.27
CA PHE A 165 2.95 -8.04 -8.66
C PHE A 165 4.30 -8.37 -9.30
N GLN A 166 4.97 -7.36 -9.86
CA GLN A 166 6.34 -7.53 -10.38
C GLN A 166 7.34 -7.20 -9.28
N ILE A 167 7.91 -8.25 -8.69
CA ILE A 167 8.72 -8.15 -7.48
C ILE A 167 10.17 -8.40 -7.86
N ARG A 168 11.07 -7.49 -7.43
CA ARG A 168 12.51 -7.67 -7.54
C ARG A 168 13.02 -8.53 -6.38
N ARG A 169 13.86 -9.51 -6.67
CA ARG A 169 14.58 -10.30 -5.68
C ARG A 169 15.62 -9.43 -4.98
N VAL A 170 15.47 -9.27 -3.67
CA VAL A 170 16.47 -8.63 -2.82
C VAL A 170 17.32 -9.74 -2.19
N PRO A 171 18.65 -9.79 -2.44
CA PRO A 171 19.53 -10.75 -1.79
C PRO A 171 19.40 -10.69 -0.27
N SER A 172 19.25 -11.84 0.37
CA SER A 172 19.03 -11.96 1.83
C SER A 172 17.73 -11.31 2.35
N GLY A 173 16.84 -10.88 1.45
CA GLY A 173 15.54 -10.31 1.80
C GLY A 173 14.57 -11.41 2.21
N LYS A 174 14.18 -11.46 3.49
CA LYS A 174 13.32 -12.53 4.04
C LYS A 174 12.06 -12.81 3.21
N ALA A 175 11.37 -11.74 2.77
CA ALA A 175 10.14 -11.85 1.97
C ALA A 175 10.42 -12.37 0.56
N THR A 176 11.41 -11.79 -0.14
CA THR A 176 11.77 -12.19 -1.50
C THR A 176 12.36 -13.59 -1.55
N GLU A 177 13.13 -14.01 -0.54
CA GLU A 177 13.61 -15.39 -0.41
C GLU A 177 12.44 -16.38 -0.31
N ARG A 178 11.40 -16.05 0.48
CA ARG A 178 10.19 -16.89 0.56
C ARG A 178 9.46 -16.92 -0.77
N LEU A 179 9.17 -15.76 -1.37
CA LEU A 179 8.43 -15.66 -2.63
C LEU A 179 9.12 -16.40 -3.77
N PHE A 180 10.44 -16.24 -3.92
CA PHE A 180 11.18 -16.79 -5.07
C PHE A 180 11.50 -18.27 -4.93
N HIS A 181 11.69 -18.79 -3.70
CA HIS A 181 12.24 -20.12 -3.47
C HIS A 181 11.33 -21.07 -2.68
N LYS A 182 10.29 -20.57 -2.00
CA LYS A 182 9.47 -21.37 -1.07
C LYS A 182 7.97 -21.26 -1.30
N LEU A 183 7.51 -20.39 -2.21
CA LEU A 183 6.10 -20.25 -2.56
C LEU A 183 5.73 -21.32 -3.59
N ALA A 184 4.75 -22.15 -3.28
CA ALA A 184 4.23 -23.20 -4.15
C ALA A 184 2.81 -22.89 -4.59
N MET A 185 2.41 -23.39 -5.77
CA MET A 185 1.04 -23.28 -6.28
C MET A 185 0.02 -23.69 -5.22
N GLY A 186 -1.00 -22.88 -4.99
CA GLY A 186 -2.00 -23.11 -3.94
C GLY A 186 -1.66 -22.53 -2.56
N ASP A 187 -0.41 -22.09 -2.33
CA ASP A 187 -0.05 -21.39 -1.10
C ASP A 187 -0.87 -20.10 -0.95
N GLU A 188 -1.14 -19.73 0.30
CA GLU A 188 -1.98 -18.61 0.63
C GLU A 188 -1.17 -17.45 1.22
N VAL A 189 -1.53 -16.24 0.82
CA VAL A 189 -1.07 -14.99 1.41
C VAL A 189 -2.30 -14.14 1.75
N GLU A 190 -2.12 -13.12 2.58
CA GLU A 190 -3.13 -12.07 2.72
C GLU A 190 -2.71 -10.86 1.90
N ILE A 191 -3.63 -10.32 1.12
CA ILE A 191 -3.52 -9.03 0.43
C ILE A 191 -4.38 -8.03 1.20
N ASP A 192 -3.79 -6.90 1.60
CA ASP A 192 -4.50 -5.77 2.19
C ASP A 192 -4.32 -4.54 1.29
N GLY A 193 -5.41 -4.01 0.75
CA GLY A 193 -5.39 -2.90 -0.20
C GLY A 193 -6.73 -2.70 -0.95
N PRO A 194 -6.78 -1.74 -1.89
CA PRO A 194 -5.63 -0.98 -2.39
C PRO A 194 -5.22 0.20 -1.49
N TYR A 195 -3.96 0.61 -1.63
CA TYR A 195 -3.34 1.77 -0.99
C TYR A 195 -2.60 2.61 -2.03
N GLY A 196 -2.31 3.85 -1.68
CA GLY A 196 -1.51 4.77 -2.49
C GLY A 196 -2.32 5.83 -3.22
N LEU A 197 -1.73 7.01 -3.34
CA LEU A 197 -2.34 8.21 -3.91
C LEU A 197 -1.84 8.53 -5.34
N ALA A 198 -0.75 7.88 -5.73
CA ALA A 198 -0.12 7.99 -7.04
C ALA A 198 -0.76 6.99 -8.02
N TRP A 199 -1.85 7.41 -8.65
CA TRP A 199 -2.59 6.61 -9.63
C TRP A 199 -3.03 7.45 -10.83
N LEU A 200 -3.36 6.79 -11.94
CA LEU A 200 -3.70 7.43 -13.22
C LEU A 200 -4.89 8.41 -13.08
N ARG A 201 -4.66 9.70 -13.36
CA ARG A 201 -5.72 10.71 -13.45
C ARG A 201 -6.28 10.79 -14.88
N GLU A 202 -7.51 10.36 -15.07
CA GLU A 202 -8.18 10.31 -16.38
C GLU A 202 -8.70 11.67 -16.84
N ASP A 203 -9.04 12.55 -15.89
CA ASP A 203 -9.59 13.90 -16.10
C ASP A 203 -8.53 14.95 -16.50
N ASN A 204 -7.25 14.58 -16.48
CA ASN A 204 -6.16 15.48 -16.85
C ASN A 204 -5.85 15.35 -18.36
N PRO A 205 -5.97 16.43 -19.16
CA PRO A 205 -5.78 16.35 -20.61
C PRO A 205 -4.32 16.28 -21.07
N ARG A 206 -3.34 16.42 -20.17
CA ARG A 206 -1.91 16.47 -20.52
C ARG A 206 -1.34 15.10 -20.90
N ASP A 207 -0.27 15.07 -21.68
CA ASP A 207 0.47 13.84 -21.98
C ASP A 207 0.96 13.14 -20.70
N ILE A 208 1.18 11.83 -20.81
CA ILE A 208 1.60 10.96 -19.70
C ILE A 208 3.09 10.67 -19.84
N ALA A 209 3.87 10.92 -18.79
CA ALA A 209 5.27 10.52 -18.71
C ALA A 209 5.44 9.49 -17.59
N CYS A 210 5.70 8.24 -17.95
CA CYS A 210 6.06 7.16 -17.04
C CYS A 210 7.59 7.07 -16.94
N VAL A 211 8.15 7.22 -15.74
CA VAL A 211 9.59 7.09 -15.49
C VAL A 211 9.79 6.06 -14.37
N ALA A 212 10.49 4.97 -14.67
CA ALA A 212 10.70 3.87 -13.74
C ALA A 212 12.13 3.33 -13.78
N GLY A 213 12.52 2.66 -12.70
CA GLY A 213 13.71 1.80 -12.69
C GLY A 213 13.52 0.56 -11.82
N GLY A 214 14.10 -0.56 -12.24
CA GLY A 214 13.93 -1.87 -11.58
C GLY A 214 12.46 -2.24 -11.36
N SER A 215 12.09 -2.68 -10.15
CA SER A 215 10.70 -3.02 -9.82
C SER A 215 9.72 -1.84 -9.85
N GLY A 216 10.21 -0.59 -9.99
CA GLY A 216 9.37 0.57 -10.27
C GLY A 216 8.60 0.45 -11.60
N LEU A 217 8.94 -0.55 -12.42
CA LEU A 217 8.19 -0.92 -13.63
C LEU A 217 6.73 -1.28 -13.33
N ALA A 218 6.44 -1.95 -12.21
CA ALA A 218 5.12 -2.50 -11.89
C ALA A 218 3.99 -1.44 -11.96
N PRO A 219 4.02 -0.35 -11.17
CA PRO A 219 2.96 0.66 -11.21
C PRO A 219 2.92 1.40 -12.55
N MET A 220 4.06 1.60 -13.21
CA MET A 220 4.11 2.30 -14.51
C MET A 220 3.45 1.46 -15.63
N ILE A 221 3.63 0.14 -15.62
CA ILE A 221 2.93 -0.76 -16.54
C ILE A 221 1.42 -0.72 -16.26
N SER A 222 1.01 -0.75 -14.99
CA SER A 222 -0.41 -0.62 -14.63
C SER A 222 -1.00 0.69 -15.17
N ILE A 223 -0.33 1.82 -14.94
CA ILE A 223 -0.72 3.15 -15.46
C ILE A 223 -0.81 3.14 -17.00
N ALA A 224 0.19 2.60 -17.70
CA ALA A 224 0.20 2.57 -19.17
C ALA A 224 -0.94 1.70 -19.73
N ARG A 225 -1.19 0.53 -19.11
CA ARG A 225 -2.34 -0.33 -19.42
C ARG A 225 -3.65 0.39 -19.16
N GLY A 226 -3.77 1.10 -18.04
CA GLY A 226 -4.96 1.86 -17.66
C GLY A 226 -5.25 2.99 -18.65
N ALA A 227 -4.22 3.73 -19.06
CA ALA A 227 -4.37 4.81 -20.03
C ALA A 227 -4.82 4.30 -21.40
N SER A 228 -4.31 3.13 -21.81
CA SER A 228 -4.76 2.45 -23.03
C SER A 228 -6.22 1.99 -22.91
N ALA A 229 -6.57 1.32 -21.82
CA ALA A 229 -7.92 0.79 -21.58
C ALA A 229 -8.99 1.89 -21.49
N ALA A 230 -8.67 3.01 -20.85
CA ALA A 230 -9.54 4.19 -20.76
C ALA A 230 -9.59 5.00 -22.07
N GLY A 231 -8.88 4.58 -23.13
CA GLY A 231 -8.88 5.25 -24.43
C GLY A 231 -8.17 6.60 -24.45
N LEU A 232 -7.40 6.93 -23.41
CA LEU A 232 -6.69 8.21 -23.27
C LEU A 232 -5.65 8.40 -24.37
N LEU A 233 -5.07 7.30 -24.88
CA LEU A 233 -4.04 7.30 -25.92
C LEU A 233 -4.58 7.67 -27.32
N LYS A 234 -5.90 7.87 -27.48
CA LYS A 234 -6.47 8.40 -28.72
C LYS A 234 -6.15 9.87 -28.94
N THR A 235 -5.93 10.63 -27.85
CA THR A 235 -5.72 12.08 -27.88
C THR A 235 -4.50 12.54 -27.09
N ARG A 236 -3.85 11.66 -26.33
CA ARG A 236 -2.69 11.95 -25.47
C ARG A 236 -1.52 11.06 -25.86
N ASN A 237 -0.31 11.59 -25.77
CA ASN A 237 0.89 10.77 -25.88
C ASN A 237 1.24 10.14 -24.54
N LEU A 238 1.80 8.93 -24.57
CA LEU A 238 2.44 8.30 -23.43
C LEU A 238 3.92 8.08 -23.74
N HIS A 239 4.78 8.70 -22.94
CA HIS A 239 6.23 8.49 -22.97
C HIS A 239 6.63 7.55 -21.83
N PHE A 240 7.35 6.48 -22.14
CA PHE A 240 7.79 5.49 -21.16
C PHE A 240 9.31 5.42 -21.13
N PHE A 241 9.89 5.80 -20.01
CA PHE A 241 11.33 5.76 -19.75
C PHE A 241 11.62 4.72 -18.67
N TYR A 242 12.49 3.76 -18.98
CA TYR A 242 12.83 2.68 -18.07
C TYR A 242 14.34 2.49 -17.97
N GLY A 243 14.88 2.56 -16.75
CA GLY A 243 16.26 2.22 -16.43
C GLY A 243 16.35 0.84 -15.77
N ALA A 244 17.18 -0.05 -16.30
CA ALA A 244 17.37 -1.42 -15.81
C ALA A 244 18.82 -1.65 -15.36
#